data_AF-A0A2D4MNX5-F1
#
_entry.id   AF-A0A2D4MNX5-F1
#
_cell.length_a   1.000
_cell.length_b   1.000
_cell.length_c   1.000
_cell.angle_alpha   90.00
_cell.angle_beta   90.00
_cell.angle_gamma   90.00
#
_symmetry.space_group_name_H-M   'P 1'
#
loop_
_entity.id
_entity.type
_entity.pdbx_description
1 polymer ?
#
loop_
_entity_poly.entity_id
_entity_poly.type
_entity_poly.pdbx_seq_one_letter_code
_entity_poly.pdbx_strand_id
1 'polypeptide(L)'
;QMGAFDDFKELTNLAREVHRVKDFLQVDLPEDIVQKIVHKATFEVMKENPMANYETIPSSIFDKSKSSFMRKGTVGDWKNYFTVAQREAFDAHYQQKMKGTHLHFQEE
;
A
#
# COMPACT_ATOMS: atom_id res chain seq x y z
N GLN A 1 -6.15 -18.30 11.97
CA GLN A 1 -5.16 -18.83 11.01
C GLN A 1 -5.21 -18.17 9.62
N MET A 2 -6.14 -17.24 9.34
CA MET A 2 -6.20 -16.54 8.03
C MET A 2 -5.17 -15.39 7.91
N GLY A 3 -4.93 -14.61 8.97
CA GLY A 3 -4.00 -13.46 8.93
C GLY A 3 -2.55 -13.80 8.57
N ALA A 4 -1.98 -14.89 9.10
CA ALA A 4 -0.59 -15.26 8.83
C ALA A 4 -0.32 -15.64 7.35
N PHE A 5 -1.34 -16.09 6.62
CA PHE A 5 -1.22 -16.41 5.19
C PHE A 5 -1.21 -15.14 4.34
N ASP A 6 -2.05 -14.17 4.68
CA ASP A 6 -2.10 -12.87 4.01
C ASP A 6 -0.81 -12.07 4.27
N ASP A 7 -0.31 -12.07 5.51
CA ASP A 7 0.98 -11.46 5.87
C ASP A 7 2.14 -12.05 5.07
N PHE A 8 2.16 -13.39 4.91
CA PHE A 8 3.19 -14.07 4.11
C PHE A 8 3.10 -13.73 2.62
N LYS A 9 1.87 -13.63 2.08
CA LYS A 9 1.63 -13.23 0.68
C LYS A 9 2.06 -11.79 0.45
N GLU A 10 1.76 -10.87 1.37
CA GLU A 10 2.21 -9.48 1.30
C GLU A 10 3.73 -9.37 1.34
N LEU A 11 4.40 -10.06 2.26
CA LEU A 11 5.86 -10.09 2.34
C LEU A 11 6.50 -10.66 1.07
N THR A 12 5.93 -11.74 0.52
CA THR A 12 6.41 -12.35 -0.72
C THR A 12 6.27 -11.39 -1.91
N ASN A 13 5.14 -10.68 -2.00
CA ASN A 13 4.94 -9.66 -3.03
C ASN A 13 5.90 -8.48 -2.86
N LEU A 14 6.11 -8.00 -1.63
CA LEU A 14 7.02 -6.89 -1.36
C LEU A 14 8.46 -7.26 -1.73
N ALA A 15 8.93 -8.46 -1.36
CA ALA A 15 10.25 -8.95 -1.77
C ALA A 15 10.39 -8.98 -3.29
N ARG A 16 9.41 -9.53 -4.01
CA ARG A 16 9.40 -9.54 -5.48
C ARG A 16 9.52 -8.13 -6.07
N GLU A 17 8.75 -7.16 -5.56
CA GLU A 17 8.82 -5.80 -6.08
C GLU A 17 10.14 -5.09 -5.70
N VAL A 18 10.72 -5.37 -4.51
CA VAL A 18 12.06 -4.86 -4.16
C VAL A 18 13.12 -5.41 -5.11
N HIS A 19 13.08 -6.69 -5.46
CA HIS A 19 13.95 -7.26 -6.50
C HIS A 19 13.75 -6.56 -7.85
N ARG A 20 12.50 -6.38 -8.26
CA ARG A 20 12.20 -5.69 -9.53
C ARG A 20 12.77 -4.27 -9.56
N VAL A 21 12.67 -3.53 -8.44
CA VAL A 21 13.23 -2.17 -8.33
C VAL A 21 14.76 -2.20 -8.35
N LYS A 22 15.42 -3.12 -7.62
CA LYS A 22 16.90 -3.19 -7.62
C LYS A 22 17.43 -3.50 -9.03
N ASP A 23 16.76 -4.41 -9.74
CA ASP A 23 17.15 -4.82 -11.09
C ASP A 23 16.95 -3.66 -12.08
N PHE A 24 15.82 -2.94 -11.97
CA PHE A 24 15.55 -1.75 -12.78
C PHE A 24 16.59 -0.65 -12.57
N LEU A 25 17.01 -0.43 -11.31
CA LEU A 25 18.04 0.53 -10.96
C LEU A 25 19.47 0.02 -11.24
N GLN A 26 19.62 -1.24 -11.66
CA GLN A 26 20.91 -1.90 -11.91
C GLN A 26 21.83 -1.89 -10.69
N VAL A 27 21.25 -2.06 -9.49
CA VAL A 27 22.00 -2.12 -8.23
C VAL A 27 22.04 -3.57 -7.75
N ASP A 28 23.26 -4.09 -7.60
CA ASP A 28 23.45 -5.39 -6.96
C ASP A 28 23.39 -5.23 -5.44
N LEU A 29 22.53 -6.02 -4.82
CA LEU A 29 22.32 -6.04 -3.38
C LEU A 29 22.31 -7.49 -2.89
N PRO A 30 23.11 -7.81 -1.86
CA PRO A 30 23.03 -9.08 -1.16
C PRO A 30 21.62 -9.34 -0.63
N GLU A 31 21.24 -10.62 -0.57
CA GLU A 31 19.89 -11.00 -0.17
C GLU A 31 19.56 -10.57 1.27
N ASP A 32 20.54 -10.54 2.19
CA ASP A 32 20.31 -10.05 3.55
C ASP A 32 19.95 -8.56 3.58
N ILE A 33 20.47 -7.76 2.63
CA ILE A 33 20.12 -6.35 2.48
C ILE A 33 18.72 -6.22 1.88
N VAL A 34 18.36 -7.04 0.90
CA VAL A 34 17.00 -7.08 0.33
C VAL A 34 15.98 -7.38 1.43
N GLN A 35 16.22 -8.40 2.25
CA GLN A 35 15.33 -8.76 3.36
C GLN A 35 15.21 -7.64 4.41
N LYS A 36 16.31 -6.92 4.70
CA LYS A 36 16.26 -5.72 5.56
C LYS A 36 15.41 -4.61 4.96
N ILE A 37 15.47 -4.40 3.64
CA ILE A 37 14.65 -3.41 2.94
C ILE A 37 13.18 -3.81 3.01
N VAL A 38 12.84 -5.07 2.70
CA VAL A 38 11.48 -5.61 2.77
C VAL A 38 10.90 -5.39 4.16
N HIS A 39 11.62 -5.77 5.21
CA HIS A 39 11.17 -5.55 6.59
C HIS A 39 11.00 -4.07 6.93
N LYS A 40 11.94 -3.20 6.54
CA LYS A 40 11.84 -1.76 6.80
C LYS A 40 10.73 -1.06 6.01
N ALA A 41 10.29 -1.66 4.91
CA ALA A 41 9.23 -1.15 4.05
C ALA A 41 7.85 -1.73 4.39
N THR A 42 7.71 -2.58 5.42
CA THR A 42 6.38 -3.00 5.86
C THR A 42 5.62 -1.82 6.46
N PHE A 43 4.28 -1.89 6.40
CA PHE A 43 3.43 -0.82 6.87
C PHE A 43 3.64 -0.53 8.36
N GLU A 44 3.75 -1.56 9.20
CA GLU A 44 3.96 -1.44 10.65
C GLU A 44 5.28 -0.71 10.95
N VAL A 45 6.36 -1.10 10.28
CA VAL A 45 7.68 -0.48 10.50
C VAL A 45 7.70 0.97 10.01
N MET A 46 7.07 1.24 8.87
CA MET A 46 6.97 2.61 8.35
C MET A 46 6.05 3.50 9.19
N LYS A 47 4.98 2.95 9.76
CA LYS A 47 4.03 3.67 10.63
C LYS A 47 4.68 4.19 11.90
N GLU A 48 5.59 3.42 12.49
CA GLU A 48 6.32 3.80 13.70
C GLU A 48 7.59 4.62 13.42
N ASN A 49 7.94 4.86 12.15
CA ASN A 49 9.15 5.61 11.78
C ASN A 49 8.85 7.10 11.57
N PRO A 50 9.35 8.02 12.43
CA PRO A 50 9.11 9.47 12.31
C PRO A 50 9.59 10.10 10.99
N MET A 51 10.54 9.45 10.33
CA MET A 51 11.07 9.88 9.03
C MET A 51 10.16 9.49 7.85
N ALA A 52 9.17 8.62 8.08
CA ALA A 52 8.26 8.11 7.04
C ALA A 52 6.78 8.37 7.34
N ASN A 53 6.38 8.47 8.61
CA ASN A 53 4.98 8.54 9.04
C ASN A 53 4.40 9.97 9.10
N TYR A 54 5.19 10.99 8.72
CA TYR A 54 4.82 12.41 8.72
C TYR A 54 4.59 13.04 10.11
N GLU A 55 5.02 12.40 11.20
CA GLU A 55 4.93 12.97 12.55
C GLU A 55 5.74 14.24 12.75
N THR A 56 6.75 14.49 11.92
CA THR A 56 7.57 15.71 11.98
C THR A 56 6.94 16.91 11.27
N ILE A 57 5.86 16.70 10.49
CA ILE A 57 5.17 17.77 9.77
C ILE A 57 4.30 18.60 10.74
N PRO A 58 4.34 19.95 10.71
CA PRO A 58 3.51 20.77 11.59
C PRO A 58 2.01 20.50 11.46
N SER A 59 1.28 20.54 12.58
CA SER A 59 -0.19 20.29 12.60
C SER A 59 -0.99 21.34 11.83
N SER A 60 -0.42 22.52 11.57
CA SER A 60 -1.01 23.54 10.68
C SER A 60 -1.04 23.10 9.21
N ILE A 61 -0.18 22.15 8.83
CA ILE A 61 -0.12 21.58 7.47
C ILE A 61 -0.85 20.23 7.44
N PHE A 62 -0.65 19.38 8.45
CA PHE A 62 -1.29 18.07 8.55
C PHE A 62 -1.80 17.81 9.97
N ASP A 63 -3.11 17.99 10.18
CA ASP A 63 -3.76 17.75 11.47
C ASP A 63 -3.93 16.25 11.76
N LYS A 64 -2.94 15.71 12.47
CA LYS A 64 -2.86 14.30 12.86
C LYS A 64 -3.96 13.87 13.83
N SER A 65 -4.66 14.80 14.48
CA SER A 65 -5.78 14.46 15.35
C SER A 65 -7.01 13.96 14.57
N LYS A 66 -7.10 14.30 13.28
CA LYS A 66 -8.17 13.85 12.39
C LYS A 66 -7.88 12.48 11.80
N SER A 67 -6.63 12.24 11.41
CA SER A 67 -6.20 10.96 10.86
C SER A 67 -4.67 10.86 10.88
N SER A 68 -4.14 9.65 11.08
CA SER A 68 -2.73 9.38 10.83
C SER A 68 -2.47 9.30 9.32
N PHE A 69 -1.27 9.71 8.89
CA PHE A 69 -0.86 9.56 7.49
C PHE A 69 -0.80 8.08 7.10
N MET A 70 -0.11 7.28 7.91
CA MET A 70 -0.14 5.81 7.83
C MET A 70 -1.42 5.30 8.51
N ARG A 71 -2.55 5.30 7.78
CA ARG A 71 -3.89 5.05 8.34
C ARG A 71 -4.21 3.57 8.60
N LYS A 72 -4.31 2.75 7.56
CA LYS A 72 -4.61 1.31 7.66
C LYS A 72 -3.68 0.40 6.85
N GLY A 73 -3.18 0.87 5.71
CA GLY A 73 -2.19 0.11 4.92
C GLY A 73 -2.74 -1.13 4.19
N THR A 74 -4.05 -1.26 4.04
CA THR A 74 -4.68 -2.48 3.48
C THR A 74 -5.50 -2.19 2.22
N VAL A 75 -5.51 -3.17 1.31
CA VAL A 75 -6.41 -3.18 0.13
C VAL A 75 -7.84 -3.53 0.57
N GLY A 76 -8.84 -3.01 -0.13
CA GLY A 76 -10.25 -3.32 0.12
C GLY A 76 -10.94 -2.48 1.22
N ASP A 77 -10.23 -1.59 1.91
CA ASP A 77 -10.82 -0.79 2.99
C ASP A 77 -11.95 0.15 2.52
N TRP A 78 -12.07 0.41 1.21
CA TRP A 78 -13.18 1.14 0.60
C TRP A 78 -14.55 0.53 0.96
N LYS A 79 -14.62 -0.79 1.18
CA LYS A 79 -15.85 -1.50 1.60
C LYS A 79 -16.45 -0.99 2.90
N ASN A 80 -15.62 -0.42 3.77
CA ASN A 80 -16.08 0.16 5.05
C ASN A 80 -16.70 1.55 4.90
N TYR A 81 -16.64 2.16 3.70
CA TYR A 81 -17.06 3.54 3.45
C TYR A 81 -18.13 3.66 2.37
N PHE A 82 -18.06 2.83 1.33
CA PHE A 82 -19.04 2.87 0.26
C PHE A 82 -20.35 2.21 0.67
N THR A 83 -21.46 2.92 0.48
CA THR A 83 -22.77 2.26 0.41
C THR A 83 -22.91 1.50 -0.90
N VAL A 84 -23.82 0.52 -0.95
CA VAL A 84 -24.10 -0.26 -2.17
C VAL A 84 -24.41 0.65 -3.37
N ALA A 85 -25.29 1.64 -3.18
CA ALA A 85 -25.66 2.58 -4.25
C ALA A 85 -24.49 3.43 -4.75
N GLN A 86 -23.61 3.89 -3.84
CA GLN A 86 -22.40 4.62 -4.23
C GLN A 86 -21.43 3.73 -5.00
N ARG A 87 -21.31 2.46 -4.60
CA ARG A 87 -20.44 1.49 -5.25
C ARG A 87 -20.92 1.18 -6.67
N GLU A 88 -22.20 0.90 -6.85
CA GLU A 88 -22.79 0.64 -8.18
C GLU A 88 -22.61 1.84 -9.12
N ALA A 89 -22.84 3.06 -8.62
CA ALA A 89 -22.62 4.28 -9.39
C ALA A 89 -21.15 4.46 -9.78
N PHE A 90 -20.22 4.16 -8.87
CA PHE A 90 -18.79 4.21 -9.14
C PHE A 90 -18.37 3.18 -10.20
N ASP A 91 -18.84 1.94 -10.08
CA ASP A 91 -18.50 0.85 -11.02
C ASP A 91 -18.95 1.15 -12.44
N ALA A 92 -20.18 1.65 -12.61
CA ALA A 92 -20.69 2.05 -13.92
C ALA A 92 -19.83 3.16 -14.55
N HIS A 93 -19.42 4.15 -13.75
CA HIS A 93 -18.55 5.22 -14.20
C HIS A 93 -17.13 4.71 -14.54
N TYR A 94 -16.57 3.86 -13.68
CA TYR A 94 -15.23 3.28 -13.85
C TYR A 94 -15.15 2.45 -15.13
N GLN A 95 -16.13 1.58 -15.38
CA GLN A 95 -16.23 0.79 -16.61
C GLN A 95 -16.20 1.66 -17.87
N GLN A 96 -16.94 2.78 -17.86
CA GLN A 96 -16.95 3.69 -18.99
C GLN A 96 -15.59 4.38 -19.20
N LYS A 97 -14.93 4.81 -18.11
CA LYS A 97 -13.67 5.57 -18.16
C LYS A 97 -12.44 4.70 -18.48
N MET A 98 -12.43 3.45 -18.03
CA MET A 98 -11.30 2.53 -18.22
C MET A 98 -11.43 1.68 -19.48
N LYS A 99 -12.57 1.78 -20.18
CA LYS A 99 -12.81 1.06 -21.43
C LYS A 99 -11.72 1.35 -22.46
N GLY A 100 -11.16 0.29 -23.03
CA GLY A 100 -10.11 0.38 -24.05
C GLY A 100 -8.69 0.50 -23.50
N THR A 101 -8.51 0.55 -22.18
CA THR A 101 -7.18 0.40 -21.57
C THR A 101 -6.81 -1.08 -21.43
N HIS A 102 -5.51 -1.37 -21.33
CA HIS A 102 -4.99 -2.69 -20.96
C HIS A 102 -4.69 -2.80 -19.46
N LEU A 103 -5.20 -1.86 -18.67
CA LEU A 103 -4.95 -1.81 -17.24
C LEU A 103 -5.98 -2.67 -16.51
N HIS A 104 -5.49 -3.50 -15.60
CA HIS A 104 -6.31 -4.34 -14.73
C HIS A 104 -5.94 -4.02 -13.28
N PHE A 105 -6.93 -3.62 -12.49
CA PHE A 105 -6.74 -3.29 -11.08
C PHE A 105 -7.38 -4.35 -10.21
N GLN A 106 -6.70 -4.71 -9.14
CA GLN A 106 -7.25 -5.53 -8.06
C GLN A 106 -7.80 -4.59 -7.00
N GLU A 107 -9.03 -4.85 -6.57
CA GLU A 107 -9.71 -4.06 -5.55
C GLU A 107 -9.68 -4.72 -4.16
N GLU A 108 -9.09 -5.92 -4.11
CA GLU A 108 -8.95 -6.86 -2.99
C GLU A 108 -7.64 -7.65 -3.13
#